data_AF-Q9S6J4-F1
#
_entry.id   AF-Q9S6J4-F1
#
_cell.length_a   1.000
_cell.length_b   1.000
_cell.length_c   1.000
_cell.angle_alpha   90.00
_cell.angle_beta   90.00
_cell.angle_gamma   90.00
#
_symmetry.space_group_name_H-M   'P 1'
#
loop_
_entity.id
_entity.type
_entity.pdbx_description
1 polymer ?
#
loop_
_entity_poly.entity_id
_entity_poly.type
_entity_poly.pdbx_seq_one_letter_code
_entity_poly.pdbx_strand_id
1 'polypeptide(L)'
;MIDRLIEQLGGIAELNKQVVRDPRLWGAINERLTQHFLLLVVQGKQGQVEAMLKVNPALILFARGDVTDYSGQTFKNISAWEYVLWAYDSHMYRMLFNYIPKEQRPLALQQLIDLETNGIAYTLSEKVMNAEREAEETRETIIREAHYDFSPLIDALQTYVTNVERWSFEECVEHWRKKVGGAQCMVPVHVGNEYCYPDRSFDPIPRFNEKNLPRRHNFYNYVSGADESWFPLSPAGLGTNFAIMRGCMRAVAGACWRVGRQWACNDLAAITALREVRQSDLIQLKEQLQNPAPESAPSTSKTLRSKNP
;
A
#
# COMPACT_ATOMS: atom_id res chain seq x y z
N MET A 1 12.57 16.92 -8.99
CA MET A 1 12.17 18.05 -9.87
C MET A 1 11.06 18.88 -9.22
N ILE A 2 10.03 18.25 -8.62
CA ILE A 2 9.00 18.95 -7.80
C ILE A 2 9.55 19.48 -6.48
N ASP A 3 10.42 18.76 -5.77
CA ASP A 3 11.04 19.28 -4.53
C ASP A 3 11.85 20.56 -4.77
N ARG A 4 12.59 20.60 -5.89
CA ARG A 4 13.27 21.82 -6.36
C ARG A 4 12.28 22.92 -6.75
N LEU A 5 11.09 22.59 -7.24
CA LEU A 5 10.05 23.56 -7.58
C LEU A 5 9.38 24.13 -6.31
N ILE A 6 9.15 23.28 -5.30
CA ILE A 6 8.61 23.67 -3.99
C ILE A 6 9.63 24.55 -3.24
N GLU A 7 10.93 24.22 -3.30
CA GLU A 7 12.01 25.07 -2.79
C GLU A 7 12.15 26.38 -3.58
N GLN A 8 12.14 26.33 -4.92
CA GLN A 8 12.25 27.52 -5.77
C GLN A 8 11.07 28.48 -5.64
N LEU A 9 9.89 27.99 -5.26
CA LEU A 9 8.66 28.78 -5.13
C LEU A 9 8.33 29.15 -3.67
N GLY A 10 9.26 28.98 -2.72
CA GLY A 10 9.10 29.45 -1.34
C GLY A 10 8.13 28.63 -0.47
N GLY A 11 7.87 27.38 -0.85
CA GLY A 11 6.96 26.48 -0.14
C GLY A 11 5.48 26.63 -0.51
N ILE A 12 4.65 25.70 -0.01
CA ILE A 12 3.21 25.61 -0.35
C ILE A 12 2.44 26.90 0.02
N ALA A 13 2.88 27.62 1.05
CA ALA A 13 2.26 28.86 1.50
C ALA A 13 2.42 30.04 0.51
N GLU A 14 3.56 30.13 -0.18
CA GLU A 14 3.80 31.18 -1.18
C GLU A 14 3.19 30.80 -2.54
N LEU A 15 3.13 29.50 -2.83
CA LEU A 15 2.34 28.94 -3.94
C LEU A 15 0.85 29.33 -3.82
N ASN A 16 0.29 29.25 -2.61
CA ASN A 16 -1.07 29.70 -2.33
C ASN A 16 -1.28 31.22 -2.53
N LYS A 17 -0.25 32.05 -2.37
CA LYS A 17 -0.35 33.51 -2.65
C LYS A 17 -0.32 33.82 -4.16
N GLN A 18 0.47 33.08 -4.93
CA GLN A 18 0.52 33.25 -6.39
C GLN A 18 -0.74 32.71 -7.08
N VAL A 19 -1.33 31.64 -6.52
CA VAL A 19 -2.62 31.06 -6.90
C VAL A 19 -3.78 32.07 -6.89
N VAL A 20 -3.80 33.03 -5.97
CA VAL A 20 -4.86 34.06 -5.89
C VAL A 20 -4.89 34.94 -7.15
N ARG A 21 -3.83 34.94 -7.97
CA ARG A 21 -3.68 35.84 -9.12
C ARG A 21 -4.03 35.22 -10.48
N ASP A 22 -4.17 33.90 -10.60
CA ASP A 22 -4.55 33.24 -11.87
C ASP A 22 -5.34 31.91 -11.65
N PRO A 23 -6.65 31.89 -11.95
CA PRO A 23 -7.49 30.70 -11.82
C PRO A 23 -7.07 29.50 -12.70
N ARG A 24 -6.32 29.70 -13.79
CA ARG A 24 -5.84 28.60 -14.65
C ARG A 24 -4.62 27.90 -14.05
N LEU A 25 -3.80 28.66 -13.31
CA LEU A 25 -2.71 28.10 -12.51
C LEU A 25 -3.25 27.25 -11.37
N TRP A 26 -4.41 27.60 -10.78
CA TRP A 26 -5.06 26.79 -9.75
C TRP A 26 -5.41 25.37 -10.21
N GLY A 27 -5.99 25.22 -11.42
CA GLY A 27 -6.31 23.89 -11.97
C GLY A 27 -5.08 23.00 -12.16
N ALA A 28 -4.02 23.54 -12.78
CA ALA A 28 -2.80 22.78 -13.05
C ALA A 28 -1.97 22.48 -11.78
N ILE A 29 -1.95 23.41 -10.82
CA ILE A 29 -1.31 23.22 -9.51
C ILE A 29 -2.06 22.14 -8.72
N ASN A 30 -3.39 22.19 -8.71
CA ASN A 30 -4.22 21.20 -8.01
C ASN A 30 -4.07 19.81 -8.64
N GLU A 31 -3.94 19.71 -9.96
CA GLU A 31 -3.67 18.45 -10.66
C GLU A 31 -2.30 17.88 -10.28
N ARG A 32 -1.23 18.67 -10.34
CA ARG A 32 0.13 18.21 -9.96
C ARG A 32 0.22 17.84 -8.49
N LEU A 33 -0.44 18.60 -7.61
CA LEU A 33 -0.51 18.31 -6.18
C LEU A 33 -1.25 16.99 -5.93
N THR A 34 -2.38 16.80 -6.59
CA THR A 34 -3.17 15.55 -6.53
C THR A 34 -2.33 14.36 -7.00
N GLN A 35 -1.68 14.48 -8.15
CA GLN A 35 -0.83 13.43 -8.71
C GLN A 35 0.32 13.05 -7.78
N HIS A 36 1.01 14.05 -7.22
CA HIS A 36 2.09 13.80 -6.27
C HIS A 36 1.59 13.15 -4.97
N PHE A 37 0.48 13.64 -4.42
CA PHE A 37 -0.13 13.10 -3.22
C PHE A 37 -0.54 11.63 -3.40
N LEU A 38 -1.25 11.31 -4.49
CA LEU A 38 -1.67 9.94 -4.79
C LEU A 38 -0.46 9.02 -5.00
N LEU A 39 0.58 9.49 -5.70
CA LEU A 39 1.82 8.73 -5.88
C LEU A 39 2.47 8.37 -4.53
N LEU A 40 2.54 9.33 -3.60
CA LEU A 40 3.08 9.07 -2.27
C LEU A 40 2.24 8.07 -1.48
N VAL A 41 0.91 8.10 -1.64
CA VAL A 41 -0.02 7.16 -1.01
C VAL A 41 0.21 5.73 -1.53
N VAL A 42 0.20 5.53 -2.86
CA VAL A 42 0.40 4.19 -3.44
C VAL A 42 1.81 3.63 -3.21
N GLN A 43 2.78 4.50 -3.00
CA GLN A 43 4.16 4.14 -2.64
C GLN A 43 4.38 3.96 -1.12
N GLY A 44 3.34 4.14 -0.31
CA GLY A 44 3.40 3.93 1.14
C GLY A 44 4.30 4.94 1.86
N LYS A 45 4.51 6.14 1.31
CA LYS A 45 5.38 7.20 1.87
C LYS A 45 4.68 7.94 3.01
N GLN A 46 4.23 7.22 4.03
CA GLN A 46 3.31 7.69 5.08
C GLN A 46 3.72 9.03 5.72
N GLY A 47 5.01 9.23 6.04
CA GLY A 47 5.47 10.49 6.63
C GLY A 47 5.37 11.69 5.69
N GLN A 48 5.57 11.49 4.38
CA GLN A 48 5.41 12.54 3.37
C GLN A 48 3.93 12.83 3.10
N VAL A 49 3.10 11.77 3.05
CA VAL A 49 1.64 11.91 2.97
C VAL A 49 1.13 12.74 4.15
N GLU A 50 1.52 12.40 5.38
CA GLU A 50 1.12 13.15 6.57
C GLU A 50 1.56 14.63 6.53
N ALA A 51 2.77 14.90 6.04
CA ALA A 51 3.25 16.28 5.88
C ALA A 51 2.36 17.10 4.94
N MET A 52 1.88 16.51 3.84
CA MET A 52 0.93 17.18 2.93
C MET A 52 -0.44 17.39 3.57
N LEU A 53 -0.92 16.43 4.37
CA LEU A 53 -2.23 16.51 5.03
C LEU A 53 -2.30 17.56 6.13
N LYS A 54 -1.19 17.83 6.82
CA LYS A 54 -1.11 18.96 7.78
C LYS A 54 -1.37 20.30 7.11
N VAL A 55 -1.15 20.42 5.80
CA VAL A 55 -1.40 21.63 5.02
C VAL A 55 -2.79 21.58 4.37
N ASN A 56 -3.18 20.45 3.81
CA ASN A 56 -4.46 20.31 3.10
C ASN A 56 -5.11 18.92 3.33
N PRO A 57 -5.94 18.76 4.38
CA PRO A 57 -6.65 17.51 4.64
C PRO A 57 -7.68 17.14 3.56
N ALA A 58 -8.17 18.10 2.76
CA ALA A 58 -9.15 17.84 1.71
C ALA A 58 -8.60 16.89 0.61
N LEU A 59 -7.27 16.74 0.52
CA LEU A 59 -6.63 15.81 -0.40
C LEU A 59 -7.11 14.36 -0.22
N ILE A 60 -7.53 13.97 0.98
CA ILE A 60 -7.89 12.57 1.29
C ILE A 60 -9.10 12.08 0.48
N LEU A 61 -10.17 12.87 0.49
CA LEU A 61 -11.47 12.48 -0.07
C LEU A 61 -11.76 13.11 -1.44
N PHE A 62 -11.18 14.29 -1.71
CA PHE A 62 -11.55 15.10 -2.88
C PHE A 62 -10.48 15.12 -3.97
N ALA A 63 -9.21 14.90 -3.64
CA ALA A 63 -8.18 14.79 -4.66
C ALA A 63 -8.31 13.43 -5.35
N ARG A 64 -8.75 13.46 -6.61
CA ARG A 64 -8.92 12.28 -7.44
C ARG A 64 -8.08 12.39 -8.69
N GLY A 65 -7.47 11.29 -9.10
CA GLY A 65 -6.60 11.27 -10.27
C GLY A 65 -6.21 9.87 -10.67
N ASP A 66 -5.47 9.79 -11.77
CA ASP A 66 -4.92 8.53 -12.25
C ASP A 66 -3.57 8.27 -11.57
N VAL A 67 -3.34 7.06 -11.06
CA VAL A 67 -2.08 6.71 -10.40
C VAL A 67 -1.72 5.26 -10.65
N THR A 68 -0.42 4.98 -10.78
CA THR A 68 0.12 3.63 -10.90
C THR A 68 0.94 3.30 -9.66
N ASP A 69 0.64 2.16 -9.02
CA ASP A 69 1.39 1.70 -7.86
C ASP A 69 2.69 0.97 -8.25
N TYR A 70 3.46 0.51 -7.26
CA TYR A 70 4.72 -0.18 -7.54
C TYR A 70 4.58 -1.52 -8.26
N SER A 71 3.38 -2.11 -8.22
CA SER A 71 3.05 -3.39 -8.85
C SER A 71 2.56 -3.20 -10.29
N GLY A 72 2.55 -1.96 -10.80
CA GLY A 72 2.09 -1.64 -12.15
C GLY A 72 0.58 -1.55 -12.30
N GLN A 73 -0.18 -1.56 -11.19
CA GLN A 73 -1.63 -1.42 -11.20
C GLN A 73 -1.99 0.05 -11.39
N THR A 74 -2.63 0.35 -12.52
CA THR A 74 -3.05 1.72 -12.84
C THR A 74 -4.52 1.92 -12.50
N PHE A 75 -4.76 2.78 -11.51
CA PHE A 75 -6.08 3.18 -11.04
C PHE A 75 -6.49 4.47 -11.73
N LYS A 76 -7.75 4.54 -12.18
CA LYS A 76 -8.30 5.72 -12.85
C LYS A 76 -9.21 6.50 -11.92
N ASN A 77 -9.02 7.82 -11.86
CA ASN A 77 -9.86 8.74 -11.08
C ASN A 77 -10.11 8.25 -9.63
N ILE A 78 -9.08 7.76 -8.93
CA ILE A 78 -9.18 7.20 -7.57
C ILE A 78 -8.86 8.27 -6.52
N SER A 79 -9.51 8.22 -5.35
CA SER A 79 -9.09 9.00 -4.18
C SER A 79 -8.01 8.28 -3.36
N ALA A 80 -7.26 9.00 -2.53
CA ALA A 80 -6.33 8.35 -1.61
C ALA A 80 -7.04 7.42 -0.62
N TRP A 81 -8.22 7.84 -0.15
CA TRP A 81 -9.05 7.06 0.77
C TRP A 81 -9.50 5.73 0.16
N GLU A 82 -9.99 5.76 -1.06
CA GLU A 82 -10.38 4.55 -1.82
C GLU A 82 -9.21 3.60 -2.01
N TYR A 83 -8.03 4.10 -2.43
CA TYR A 83 -6.86 3.24 -2.64
C TYR A 83 -6.43 2.52 -1.36
N VAL A 84 -6.34 3.22 -0.23
CA VAL A 84 -5.84 2.60 1.01
C VAL A 84 -6.81 1.56 1.58
N LEU A 85 -8.12 1.74 1.34
CA LEU A 85 -9.16 0.78 1.72
C LEU A 85 -9.17 -0.43 0.78
N TRP A 86 -8.99 -0.21 -0.52
CA TRP A 86 -8.78 -1.29 -1.48
C TRP A 86 -7.53 -2.10 -1.10
N ALA A 87 -6.41 -1.42 -0.84
CA ALA A 87 -5.13 -2.04 -0.55
C ALA A 87 -5.02 -2.65 0.85
N TYR A 88 -6.03 -2.53 1.73
CA TYR A 88 -5.97 -2.96 3.14
C TYR A 88 -4.83 -2.33 3.98
N ASP A 89 -4.29 -1.16 3.60
CA ASP A 89 -3.20 -0.51 4.35
C ASP A 89 -3.73 0.18 5.62
N SER A 90 -3.92 -0.59 6.68
CA SER A 90 -4.49 -0.07 7.94
C SER A 90 -3.64 0.97 8.63
N HIS A 91 -2.33 0.93 8.44
CA HIS A 91 -1.45 1.96 8.96
C HIS A 91 -1.67 3.29 8.22
N MET A 92 -1.85 3.26 6.91
CA MET A 92 -2.12 4.46 6.12
C MET A 92 -3.54 4.97 6.37
N TYR A 93 -4.58 4.15 6.27
CA TYR A 93 -5.94 4.66 6.44
C TYR A 93 -6.21 5.16 7.87
N ARG A 94 -5.62 4.57 8.92
CA ARG A 94 -5.74 5.10 10.29
C ARG A 94 -5.14 6.50 10.40
N MET A 95 -4.00 6.72 9.72
CA MET A 95 -3.39 8.04 9.64
C MET A 95 -4.31 9.01 8.87
N LEU A 96 -4.80 8.64 7.68
CA LEU A 96 -5.72 9.47 6.90
C LEU A 96 -6.99 9.81 7.70
N PHE A 97 -7.59 8.82 8.35
CA PHE A 97 -8.82 8.97 9.14
C PHE A 97 -8.69 10.04 10.23
N ASN A 98 -7.52 10.18 10.86
CA ASN A 98 -7.28 11.21 11.87
C ASN A 98 -7.29 12.63 11.31
N TYR A 99 -7.06 12.79 10.00
CA TYR A 99 -7.12 14.08 9.30
C TYR A 99 -8.46 14.31 8.59
N ILE A 100 -9.36 13.32 8.50
CA ILE A 100 -10.70 13.51 7.94
C ILE A 100 -11.57 14.27 8.96
N PRO A 101 -12.06 15.48 8.63
CA PRO A 101 -12.97 16.23 9.49
C PRO A 101 -14.25 15.44 9.78
N LYS A 102 -14.83 15.61 10.96
CA LYS A 102 -16.01 14.83 11.41
C LYS A 102 -17.19 15.00 10.45
N GLU A 103 -17.40 16.21 9.96
CA GLU A 103 -18.42 16.58 8.98
C GLU A 103 -18.23 15.92 7.61
N GLN A 104 -17.02 15.43 7.29
CA GLN A 104 -16.71 14.72 6.04
C GLN A 104 -16.72 13.19 6.21
N ARG A 105 -16.89 12.66 7.44
CA ARG A 105 -16.98 11.21 7.68
C ARG A 105 -18.14 10.53 6.95
N PRO A 106 -19.32 11.15 6.76
CA PRO A 106 -20.36 10.56 5.92
C PRO A 106 -19.89 10.32 4.47
N LEU A 107 -19.08 11.22 3.91
CA LEU A 107 -18.49 11.03 2.58
C LEU A 107 -17.43 9.91 2.57
N ALA A 108 -16.60 9.83 3.62
CA ALA A 108 -15.64 8.74 3.77
C ALA A 108 -16.33 7.36 3.87
N LEU A 109 -17.46 7.29 4.59
CA LEU A 109 -18.30 6.10 4.66
C LEU A 109 -18.92 5.78 3.29
N GLN A 110 -19.41 6.79 2.57
CA GLN A 110 -19.98 6.61 1.23
C GLN A 110 -18.94 6.03 0.26
N GLN A 111 -17.71 6.56 0.24
CA GLN A 111 -16.63 6.02 -0.60
C GLN A 111 -16.30 4.56 -0.25
N LEU A 112 -16.33 4.18 1.03
CA LEU A 112 -16.16 2.78 1.45
C LEU A 112 -17.33 1.90 0.96
N ILE A 113 -18.57 2.35 1.10
CA ILE A 113 -19.75 1.61 0.61
C ILE A 113 -19.70 1.44 -0.91
N ASP A 114 -19.32 2.50 -1.64
CA ASP A 114 -19.21 2.48 -3.09
C ASP A 114 -18.11 1.52 -3.55
N LEU A 115 -16.98 1.50 -2.84
CA LEU A 115 -15.89 0.53 -3.04
C LEU A 115 -16.37 -0.91 -2.85
N GLU A 116 -17.02 -1.20 -1.73
CA GLU A 116 -17.52 -2.55 -1.42
C GLU A 116 -18.61 -3.03 -2.40
N THR A 117 -19.43 -2.10 -2.89
CA THR A 117 -20.56 -2.40 -3.78
C THR A 117 -20.12 -2.56 -5.23
N ASN A 118 -19.28 -1.64 -5.73
CA ASN A 118 -18.96 -1.54 -7.15
C ASN A 118 -17.56 -2.04 -7.51
N GLY A 119 -16.69 -2.19 -6.51
CA GLY A 119 -15.27 -2.39 -6.69
C GLY A 119 -14.57 -1.20 -7.35
N ILE A 120 -13.25 -1.26 -7.37
CA ILE A 120 -12.40 -0.37 -8.14
C ILE A 120 -11.80 -1.15 -9.30
N ALA A 121 -11.79 -0.51 -10.47
CA ALA A 121 -11.13 -1.04 -11.63
C ALA A 121 -9.69 -0.54 -11.71
N TYR A 122 -8.76 -1.43 -12.03
CA TYR A 122 -7.39 -1.08 -12.37
C TYR A 122 -6.92 -1.86 -13.60
N THR A 123 -5.99 -1.25 -14.33
CA THR A 123 -5.35 -1.84 -15.50
C THR A 123 -3.98 -2.37 -15.13
N LEU A 124 -3.71 -3.62 -15.52
CA LEU A 124 -2.37 -4.21 -15.55
C LEU A 124 -1.84 -4.18 -16.96
N SER A 125 -0.68 -3.56 -17.16
CA SER A 125 0.02 -3.54 -18.46
C SER A 125 1.16 -4.56 -18.43
N GLU A 126 1.02 -5.62 -19.20
CA GLU A 126 2.05 -6.64 -19.39
C GLU A 126 2.71 -6.46 -20.76
N LYS A 127 4.04 -6.49 -20.79
CA LYS A 127 4.80 -6.56 -22.03
C LYS A 127 4.88 -8.01 -22.49
N VAL A 128 4.26 -8.31 -23.62
CA VAL A 128 4.21 -9.66 -24.19
C VAL A 128 4.94 -9.64 -25.53
N MET A 129 5.84 -10.61 -25.75
CA MET A 129 6.45 -10.79 -27.06
C MET A 129 5.43 -11.42 -28.01
N ASN A 130 5.13 -10.73 -29.09
CA ASN A 130 4.33 -11.28 -30.17
C ASN A 130 5.23 -12.15 -31.06
N ALA A 131 5.08 -13.47 -30.95
CA ALA A 131 5.92 -14.44 -31.65
C ALA A 131 5.81 -14.35 -33.19
N GLU A 132 4.70 -13.82 -33.72
CA GLU A 132 4.49 -13.69 -35.17
C GLU A 132 5.09 -12.41 -35.74
N ARG A 133 5.19 -11.35 -34.91
CA ARG A 133 5.62 -10.02 -35.34
C ARG A 133 7.01 -9.64 -34.86
N GLU A 134 7.65 -10.50 -34.06
CA GLU A 134 8.90 -10.22 -33.34
C GLU A 134 8.89 -8.85 -32.65
N ALA A 135 7.72 -8.45 -32.16
CA ALA A 135 7.48 -7.13 -31.59
C ALA A 135 6.94 -7.26 -30.16
N GLU A 136 7.36 -6.37 -29.29
CA GLU A 136 6.82 -6.26 -27.94
C GLU A 136 5.45 -5.55 -28.00
N GLU A 137 4.41 -6.25 -27.57
CA GLU A 137 3.04 -5.74 -27.51
C GLU A 137 2.65 -5.55 -26.04
N THR A 138 1.97 -4.45 -25.74
CA THR A 138 1.43 -4.22 -24.39
C THR A 138 0.04 -4.82 -24.32
N ARG A 139 -0.11 -5.88 -23.53
CA ARG A 139 -1.42 -6.45 -23.21
C ARG A 139 -1.94 -5.81 -21.94
N GLU A 140 -3.12 -5.21 -22.03
CA GLU A 140 -3.82 -4.64 -20.88
C GLU A 140 -4.89 -5.60 -20.37
N THR A 141 -4.89 -5.84 -19.06
CA THR A 141 -5.97 -6.57 -18.38
C THR A 141 -6.65 -5.64 -17.40
N ILE A 142 -7.98 -5.55 -17.47
CA ILE A 142 -8.78 -4.77 -16.53
C ILE A 142 -9.31 -5.71 -15.47
N ILE A 143 -8.97 -5.45 -14.21
CA ILE A 143 -9.47 -6.16 -13.04
C ILE A 143 -10.40 -5.23 -12.28
N ARG A 144 -11.49 -5.77 -11.72
CA ARG A 144 -12.41 -5.03 -10.86
C ARG A 144 -12.64 -5.83 -9.57
N GLU A 145 -12.30 -5.24 -8.44
CA GLU A 145 -12.47 -5.86 -7.13
C GLU A 145 -12.67 -4.81 -6.03
N ALA A 146 -13.37 -5.19 -4.96
CA ALA A 146 -13.62 -4.31 -3.80
C ALA A 146 -12.36 -4.08 -2.96
N HIS A 147 -11.54 -5.11 -2.81
CA HIS A 147 -10.30 -5.03 -2.07
C HIS A 147 -9.25 -5.92 -2.72
N TYR A 148 -7.99 -5.63 -2.42
CA TYR A 148 -6.86 -6.46 -2.80
C TYR A 148 -7.07 -7.90 -2.33
N ASP A 149 -6.93 -8.84 -3.27
CA ASP A 149 -7.04 -10.26 -3.00
C ASP A 149 -5.68 -10.86 -2.60
N PHE A 150 -5.60 -11.35 -1.36
CA PHE A 150 -4.42 -12.07 -0.86
C PHE A 150 -4.33 -13.51 -1.39
N SER A 151 -5.40 -14.05 -1.96
CA SER A 151 -5.50 -15.46 -2.35
C SER A 151 -4.40 -15.90 -3.31
N PRO A 152 -4.01 -15.14 -4.35
CA PRO A 152 -2.92 -15.56 -5.25
C PRO A 152 -1.60 -15.88 -4.52
N LEU A 153 -1.23 -15.10 -3.50
CA LEU A 153 0.00 -15.34 -2.72
C LEU A 153 -0.19 -16.50 -1.74
N ILE A 154 -1.34 -16.56 -1.06
CA ILE A 154 -1.66 -17.65 -0.12
C ILE A 154 -1.70 -18.99 -0.85
N ASP A 155 -2.36 -19.07 -2.01
CA ASP A 155 -2.50 -20.28 -2.82
C ASP A 155 -1.17 -20.74 -3.41
N ALA A 156 -0.32 -19.78 -3.85
CA ALA A 156 1.02 -20.10 -4.32
C ALA A 156 1.89 -20.70 -3.20
N LEU A 157 1.84 -20.12 -1.99
CA LEU A 157 2.54 -20.64 -0.81
C LEU A 157 1.99 -22.00 -0.37
N GLN A 158 0.66 -22.15 -0.31
CA GLN A 158 -0.01 -23.39 0.07
C GLN A 158 0.33 -24.52 -0.90
N THR A 159 0.33 -24.24 -2.21
CA THR A 159 0.70 -25.23 -3.23
C THR A 159 2.15 -25.65 -3.07
N TYR A 160 3.06 -24.72 -2.78
CA TYR A 160 4.47 -25.03 -2.49
C TYR A 160 4.59 -25.93 -1.26
N VAL A 161 4.01 -25.52 -0.12
CA VAL A 161 4.06 -26.27 1.16
C VAL A 161 3.51 -27.69 1.02
N THR A 162 2.48 -27.87 0.19
CA THR A 162 1.80 -29.16 -0.01
C THR A 162 2.65 -30.13 -0.83
N ASN A 163 3.42 -29.62 -1.79
CA ASN A 163 4.10 -30.45 -2.80
C ASN A 163 5.62 -30.48 -2.67
N VAL A 164 6.24 -29.59 -1.87
CA VAL A 164 7.70 -29.43 -1.79
C VAL A 164 8.44 -30.73 -1.47
N GLU A 165 7.85 -31.67 -0.72
CA GLU A 165 8.46 -32.98 -0.40
C GLU A 165 8.43 -33.98 -1.57
N ARG A 166 7.52 -33.79 -2.52
CA ARG A 166 7.29 -34.67 -3.68
C ARG A 166 7.94 -34.14 -4.96
N TRP A 167 8.13 -32.83 -5.03
CA TRP A 167 8.73 -32.17 -6.17
C TRP A 167 10.24 -32.38 -6.27
N SER A 168 10.72 -32.37 -7.50
CA SER A 168 12.14 -32.23 -7.79
C SER A 168 12.66 -30.88 -7.30
N PHE A 169 13.98 -30.75 -7.27
CA PHE A 169 14.62 -29.48 -6.92
C PHE A 169 14.21 -28.37 -7.91
N GLU A 170 14.19 -28.69 -9.21
CA GLU A 170 13.83 -27.78 -10.29
C GLU A 170 12.38 -27.32 -10.19
N GLU A 171 11.45 -28.24 -9.91
CA GLU A 171 10.03 -27.92 -9.70
C GLU A 171 9.84 -26.97 -8.50
N CYS A 172 10.57 -27.22 -7.40
CA CYS A 172 10.55 -26.33 -6.24
C CYS A 172 11.06 -24.93 -6.60
N VAL A 173 12.23 -24.83 -7.23
CA VAL A 173 12.83 -23.54 -7.59
C VAL A 173 11.93 -22.77 -8.55
N GLU A 174 11.38 -23.44 -9.55
CA GLU A 174 10.51 -22.85 -10.56
C GLU A 174 9.20 -22.32 -9.94
N HIS A 175 8.54 -23.13 -9.10
CA HIS A 175 7.32 -22.69 -8.42
C HIS A 175 7.59 -21.53 -7.47
N TRP A 176 8.67 -21.62 -6.67
CA TRP A 176 9.03 -20.54 -5.75
C TRP A 176 9.24 -19.23 -6.50
N ARG A 177 10.06 -19.23 -7.55
CA ARG A 177 10.36 -18.01 -8.33
C ARG A 177 9.14 -17.47 -9.05
N LYS A 178 8.44 -18.31 -9.82
CA LYS A 178 7.42 -17.84 -10.78
C LYS A 178 6.04 -17.71 -10.17
N LYS A 179 5.67 -18.58 -9.23
CA LYS A 179 4.34 -18.57 -8.61
C LYS A 179 4.33 -17.74 -7.33
N VAL A 180 5.20 -18.05 -6.37
CA VAL A 180 5.29 -17.27 -5.12
C VAL A 180 5.84 -15.87 -5.42
N GLY A 181 6.97 -15.78 -6.12
CA GLY A 181 7.56 -14.49 -6.50
C GLY A 181 6.65 -13.67 -7.41
N GLY A 182 5.96 -14.33 -8.36
CA GLY A 182 5.00 -13.65 -9.23
C GLY A 182 3.85 -13.02 -8.45
N ALA A 183 3.28 -13.76 -7.49
CA ALA A 183 2.25 -13.23 -6.60
C ALA A 183 2.79 -12.12 -5.67
N GLN A 184 4.05 -12.24 -5.24
CA GLN A 184 4.74 -11.22 -4.45
C GLN A 184 4.96 -9.90 -5.23
N CYS A 185 5.06 -9.93 -6.55
CA CYS A 185 5.10 -8.71 -7.38
C CYS A 185 3.78 -7.94 -7.37
N MET A 186 2.67 -8.60 -7.04
CA MET A 186 1.33 -8.01 -7.12
C MET A 186 0.83 -7.44 -5.80
N VAL A 187 1.60 -7.60 -4.71
CA VAL A 187 1.15 -7.15 -3.39
C VAL A 187 1.19 -5.63 -3.26
N PRO A 188 0.25 -5.00 -2.53
CA PRO A 188 0.38 -3.60 -2.16
C PRO A 188 1.64 -3.38 -1.29
N VAL A 189 2.21 -2.18 -1.38
CA VAL A 189 3.50 -1.86 -0.74
C VAL A 189 3.56 -2.19 0.75
N HIS A 190 2.44 -2.06 1.47
CA HIS A 190 2.38 -2.33 2.91
C HIS A 190 2.64 -3.82 3.22
N VAL A 191 2.21 -4.76 2.37
CA VAL A 191 2.52 -6.19 2.52
C VAL A 191 4.01 -6.43 2.35
N GLY A 192 4.64 -5.78 1.36
CA GLY A 192 6.10 -5.79 1.23
C GLY A 192 6.82 -5.20 2.45
N ASN A 193 6.23 -4.19 3.10
CA ASN A 193 6.76 -3.65 4.36
C ASN A 193 6.66 -4.66 5.50
N GLU A 194 5.59 -5.47 5.58
CA GLU A 194 5.46 -6.53 6.57
C GLU A 194 6.53 -7.61 6.39
N TYR A 195 6.80 -8.02 5.14
CA TYR A 195 7.93 -8.89 4.81
C TYR A 195 9.24 -8.26 5.26
N CYS A 196 9.46 -6.97 5.00
CA CYS A 196 10.73 -6.30 5.22
C CYS A 196 10.86 -5.62 6.60
N TYR A 197 10.00 -5.96 7.56
CA TYR A 197 10.07 -5.42 8.91
C TYR A 197 11.48 -5.70 9.51
N PRO A 198 12.20 -4.76 10.14
CA PRO A 198 13.59 -5.02 10.55
C PRO A 198 13.71 -6.09 11.65
N ASP A 199 12.93 -5.94 12.73
CA ASP A 199 13.17 -6.66 14.00
C ASP A 199 12.09 -7.70 14.33
N ARG A 200 11.31 -8.15 13.33
CA ARG A 200 10.19 -9.07 13.54
C ARG A 200 10.16 -10.17 12.50
N SER A 201 10.26 -11.42 12.91
CA SER A 201 10.12 -12.60 12.06
C SER A 201 8.64 -12.90 11.75
N PHE A 202 8.39 -13.85 10.86
CA PHE A 202 7.07 -14.46 10.63
C PHE A 202 6.84 -15.70 11.50
N ASP A 203 7.87 -16.12 12.24
CA ASP A 203 7.80 -17.17 13.26
C ASP A 203 8.43 -16.67 14.57
N PRO A 204 7.66 -16.57 15.67
CA PRO A 204 6.22 -16.88 15.76
C PRO A 204 5.35 -15.94 14.92
N ILE A 205 4.13 -16.38 14.58
CA ILE A 205 3.17 -15.61 13.77
C ILE A 205 2.95 -14.23 14.41
N PRO A 206 3.21 -13.12 13.68
CA PRO A 206 3.01 -11.79 14.22
C PRO A 206 1.54 -11.47 14.50
N ARG A 207 1.32 -10.52 15.41
CA ARG A 207 -0.03 -10.01 15.69
C ARG A 207 -0.50 -8.96 14.69
N PHE A 208 0.42 -8.36 13.93
CA PHE A 208 0.15 -7.32 12.91
C PHE A 208 -0.64 -6.10 13.42
N ASN A 209 -0.55 -5.82 14.71
CA ASN A 209 -1.28 -4.77 15.42
C ASN A 209 -0.36 -3.68 15.98
N GLU A 210 0.89 -3.65 15.52
CA GLU A 210 1.86 -2.64 15.91
C GLU A 210 1.35 -1.24 15.56
N LYS A 211 1.65 -0.24 16.39
CA LYS A 211 1.20 1.14 16.12
C LYS A 211 1.76 1.68 14.80
N ASN A 212 3.02 1.35 14.51
CA ASN A 212 3.76 1.84 13.36
C ASN A 212 4.30 0.66 12.55
N LEU A 213 4.06 0.68 11.24
CA LEU A 213 4.73 -0.17 10.26
C LEU A 213 5.90 0.60 9.66
N PRO A 214 7.15 0.13 9.85
CA PRO A 214 8.30 0.72 9.18
C PRO A 214 8.11 0.66 7.66
N ARG A 215 8.09 1.82 7.00
CA ARG A 215 7.92 1.94 5.53
C ARG A 215 9.23 1.63 4.78
N ARG A 216 9.76 0.43 5.03
CA ARG A 216 10.96 -0.15 4.42
C ARG A 216 10.57 -1.36 3.61
N HIS A 217 11.28 -1.60 2.52
CA HIS A 217 11.02 -2.74 1.64
C HIS A 217 12.34 -3.30 1.11
N ASN A 218 13.38 -3.21 1.94
CA ASN A 218 14.70 -3.74 1.63
C ASN A 218 14.78 -5.18 2.14
N PHE A 219 15.39 -6.04 1.34
CA PHE A 219 15.64 -7.44 1.66
C PHE A 219 17.09 -7.77 1.28
N TYR A 220 17.64 -8.81 1.88
CA TYR A 220 18.97 -9.28 1.48
C TYR A 220 18.87 -10.29 0.35
N ASN A 221 19.51 -9.99 -0.78
CA ASN A 221 19.53 -10.88 -1.92
C ASN A 221 20.77 -11.77 -1.87
N TYR A 222 20.60 -13.08 -1.61
CA TYR A 222 21.73 -14.03 -1.62
C TYR A 222 22.35 -14.22 -3.01
N VAL A 223 21.66 -13.82 -4.07
CA VAL A 223 22.14 -13.96 -5.45
C VAL A 223 23.18 -12.89 -5.76
N SER A 224 22.94 -11.65 -5.34
CA SER A 224 23.88 -10.54 -5.53
C SER A 224 24.80 -10.34 -4.33
N GLY A 225 24.47 -10.90 -3.16
CA GLY A 225 25.21 -10.71 -1.92
C GLY A 225 25.02 -9.33 -1.29
N ALA A 226 23.94 -8.62 -1.62
CA ALA A 226 23.69 -7.25 -1.19
C ALA A 226 22.25 -7.05 -0.69
N ASP A 227 22.03 -5.98 0.07
CA ASP A 227 20.67 -5.51 0.36
C ASP A 227 20.10 -4.83 -0.90
N GLU A 228 18.97 -5.35 -1.35
CA GLU A 228 18.21 -4.85 -2.49
C GLU A 228 16.84 -4.34 -2.05
N SER A 229 16.12 -3.71 -2.98
CA SER A 229 14.80 -3.14 -2.74
C SER A 229 13.74 -3.97 -3.45
N TRP A 230 12.65 -4.31 -2.74
CA TRP A 230 11.48 -4.98 -3.32
C TRP A 230 10.82 -4.09 -4.38
N PHE A 231 10.76 -2.79 -4.10
CA PHE A 231 10.14 -1.78 -4.95
C PHE A 231 11.12 -0.65 -5.30
N PRO A 232 10.99 -0.01 -6.48
CA PRO A 232 10.16 -0.42 -7.60
C PRO A 232 10.60 -1.78 -8.17
N LEU A 233 9.69 -2.49 -8.85
CA LEU A 233 9.99 -3.80 -9.42
C LEU A 233 11.05 -3.70 -10.53
N SER A 234 11.95 -4.69 -10.57
CA SER A 234 12.92 -4.88 -11.65
C SER A 234 12.42 -5.96 -12.62
N PRO A 235 12.53 -5.76 -13.95
CA PRO A 235 12.11 -6.76 -14.95
C PRO A 235 12.81 -8.13 -14.82
N ALA A 236 14.01 -8.16 -14.24
CA ALA A 236 14.78 -9.38 -13.97
C ALA A 236 14.89 -9.65 -12.46
N GLY A 237 13.90 -9.23 -11.68
CA GLY A 237 13.93 -9.28 -10.22
C GLY A 237 12.99 -10.32 -9.63
N LEU A 238 12.20 -9.88 -8.66
CA LEU A 238 11.14 -10.65 -8.01
C LEU A 238 10.17 -11.25 -9.04
N GLY A 239 9.74 -12.49 -8.85
CA GLY A 239 8.80 -13.16 -9.76
C GLY A 239 9.41 -13.74 -11.04
N THR A 240 10.64 -13.36 -11.37
CA THR A 240 11.38 -13.92 -12.51
C THR A 240 12.61 -14.68 -12.03
N ASN A 241 13.46 -14.01 -11.26
CA ASN A 241 14.74 -14.55 -10.82
C ASN A 241 14.68 -15.14 -9.40
N PHE A 242 13.85 -14.59 -8.52
CA PHE A 242 13.74 -15.05 -7.14
C PHE A 242 12.33 -14.79 -6.60
N ALA A 243 12.07 -15.40 -5.45
CA ALA A 243 11.04 -14.96 -4.53
C ALA A 243 11.65 -14.75 -3.15
N ILE A 244 10.97 -13.97 -2.32
CA ILE A 244 11.44 -13.56 -1.01
C ILE A 244 10.81 -14.47 0.05
N MET A 245 11.63 -14.97 0.96
CA MET A 245 11.15 -15.64 2.17
C MET A 245 11.47 -14.79 3.40
N ARG A 246 10.65 -14.92 4.43
CA ARG A 246 10.88 -14.28 5.73
C ARG A 246 11.16 -15.31 6.83
N GLY A 247 10.23 -16.22 7.08
CA GLY A 247 10.29 -17.25 8.13
C GLY A 247 10.81 -16.72 9.47
N CYS A 248 11.84 -17.34 10.03
CA CYS A 248 12.43 -16.93 11.32
C CYS A 248 13.64 -15.97 11.19
N MET A 249 13.90 -15.41 9.99
CA MET A 249 15.02 -14.51 9.73
C MET A 249 14.55 -13.14 9.21
N ARG A 250 15.50 -12.27 8.84
CA ARG A 250 15.22 -11.09 8.02
C ARG A 250 14.68 -11.52 6.64
N ALA A 251 14.02 -10.60 5.93
CA ALA A 251 13.61 -10.84 4.54
C ALA A 251 14.82 -11.16 3.66
N VAL A 252 14.74 -12.27 2.93
CA VAL A 252 15.81 -12.73 2.06
C VAL A 252 15.28 -13.26 0.73
N ALA A 253 15.97 -12.98 -0.37
CA ALA A 253 15.69 -13.57 -1.67
C ALA A 253 16.58 -14.79 -1.94
N GLY A 254 16.00 -15.82 -2.56
CA GLY A 254 16.72 -16.99 -3.06
C GLY A 254 16.31 -17.35 -4.48
N ALA A 255 17.23 -17.22 -5.46
CA ALA A 255 16.98 -17.59 -6.87
C ALA A 255 17.22 -19.06 -7.21
N CYS A 256 17.90 -19.79 -6.33
CA CYS A 256 18.44 -21.12 -6.60
C CYS A 256 18.35 -22.05 -5.39
N TRP A 257 17.47 -21.73 -4.43
CA TRP A 257 17.36 -22.45 -3.17
C TRP A 257 15.99 -23.12 -3.12
N ARG A 258 15.97 -24.42 -2.86
CA ARG A 258 14.76 -25.07 -2.38
C ARG A 258 14.48 -24.50 -1.00
N VAL A 259 13.45 -23.66 -0.90
CA VAL A 259 12.99 -23.15 0.39
C VAL A 259 12.47 -24.32 1.20
N GLY A 260 13.01 -24.50 2.42
CA GLY A 260 12.58 -25.59 3.29
C GLY A 260 11.10 -25.46 3.62
N ARG A 261 10.38 -26.58 3.66
CA ARG A 261 8.93 -26.62 3.91
C ARG A 261 8.49 -25.75 5.09
N GLN A 262 9.22 -25.82 6.20
CA GLN A 262 8.91 -25.05 7.41
C GLN A 262 8.94 -23.54 7.18
N TRP A 263 9.88 -23.03 6.38
CA TRP A 263 9.99 -21.61 6.08
C TRP A 263 8.79 -21.13 5.27
N ALA A 264 8.40 -21.90 4.25
CA ALA A 264 7.21 -21.61 3.46
C ALA A 264 5.92 -21.72 4.30
N CYS A 265 5.84 -22.67 5.26
CA CYS A 265 4.73 -22.75 6.21
C CYS A 265 4.62 -21.48 7.07
N ASN A 266 5.75 -20.96 7.54
CA ASN A 266 5.79 -19.76 8.37
C ASN A 266 5.29 -18.54 7.58
N ASP A 267 5.73 -18.39 6.33
CA ASP A 267 5.26 -17.30 5.45
C ASP A 267 3.77 -17.44 5.13
N LEU A 268 3.30 -18.65 4.82
CA LEU A 268 1.89 -18.94 4.59
C LEU A 268 1.03 -18.56 5.80
N ALA A 269 1.42 -18.99 7.00
CA ALA A 269 0.70 -18.71 8.23
C ALA A 269 0.66 -17.20 8.54
N ALA A 270 1.80 -16.52 8.37
CA ALA A 270 1.90 -15.08 8.60
C ALA A 270 1.06 -14.26 7.60
N ILE A 271 1.07 -14.59 6.31
CA ILE A 271 0.28 -13.88 5.30
C ILE A 271 -1.21 -14.16 5.45
N THR A 272 -1.59 -15.37 5.85
CA THR A 272 -2.98 -15.71 6.19
C THR A 272 -3.45 -14.89 7.39
N ALA A 273 -2.66 -14.82 8.46
CA ALA A 273 -2.97 -14.02 9.64
C ALA A 273 -3.01 -12.52 9.34
N LEU A 274 -2.10 -12.01 8.50
CA LEU A 274 -2.11 -10.62 8.05
C LEU A 274 -3.44 -10.28 7.36
N ARG A 275 -3.90 -11.12 6.42
CA ARG A 275 -5.20 -10.94 5.75
C ARG A 275 -6.34 -10.82 6.77
N GLU A 276 -6.40 -11.74 7.73
CA GLU A 276 -7.45 -11.75 8.76
C GLU A 276 -7.43 -10.49 9.61
N VAL A 277 -6.24 -10.04 10.03
CA VAL A 277 -6.07 -8.80 10.80
C VAL A 277 -6.53 -7.59 9.99
N ARG A 278 -6.15 -7.48 8.71
CA ARG A 278 -6.54 -6.32 7.88
C ARG A 278 -8.03 -6.29 7.58
N GLN A 279 -8.66 -7.45 7.39
CA GLN A 279 -10.11 -7.55 7.28
C GLN A 279 -10.82 -7.13 8.57
N SER A 280 -10.32 -7.58 9.73
CA SER A 280 -10.87 -7.16 11.02
C SER A 280 -10.69 -5.67 11.27
N ASP A 281 -9.52 -5.10 10.95
CA ASP A 281 -9.25 -3.68 11.09
C ASP A 281 -10.24 -2.84 10.25
N LEU A 282 -10.56 -3.29 9.02
CA LEU A 282 -11.53 -2.62 8.14
C LEU A 282 -12.97 -2.67 8.68
N ILE A 283 -13.39 -3.82 9.23
CA ILE A 283 -14.70 -3.98 9.88
C ILE A 283 -14.83 -2.96 11.03
N GLN A 284 -13.80 -2.84 11.88
CA GLN A 284 -13.79 -1.87 12.97
C GLN A 284 -13.85 -0.42 12.47
N LEU A 285 -13.12 -0.09 11.40
CA LEU A 285 -13.19 1.24 10.78
C LEU A 285 -14.61 1.56 10.30
N LYS A 286 -15.28 0.59 9.66
CA LYS A 286 -16.65 0.74 9.17
C LYS A 286 -17.63 1.00 10.31
N GLU A 287 -17.51 0.26 11.41
CA GLU A 287 -18.31 0.50 12.62
C GLU A 287 -18.10 1.91 13.19
N GLN A 288 -16.84 2.39 13.23
CA GLN A 288 -16.51 3.74 13.69
C GLN A 288 -17.08 4.84 12.79
N LEU A 289 -17.15 4.61 11.48
CA LEU A 289 -17.74 5.52 10.51
C LEU A 289 -19.27 5.56 10.62
N GLN A 290 -19.90 4.42 10.88
CA GLN A 290 -21.36 4.30 11.05
C GLN A 290 -21.84 4.85 12.39
N ASN A 291 -21.06 4.66 13.46
CA ASN A 291 -21.41 5.05 14.82
C ASN A 291 -20.39 6.04 15.39
N PRO A 292 -20.37 7.30 14.91
CA PRO A 292 -19.46 8.30 15.46
C PRO A 292 -19.77 8.51 16.94
N ALA A 293 -18.75 8.37 17.80
CA ALA A 293 -18.91 8.59 19.24
C ALA A 293 -19.56 9.96 19.52
N PRO A 294 -20.49 10.03 20.51
CA PRO A 294 -21.17 11.28 20.84
C PRO A 294 -20.16 12.38 21.18
N GLU A 295 -20.45 13.62 20.76
CA GLU A 295 -19.63 14.79 21.09
C GLU A 295 -19.38 14.83 22.61
N SER A 296 -18.10 14.78 23.01
CA SER A 296 -17.75 15.23 24.34
C SER A 296 -18.08 16.72 24.41
N ALA A 297 -19.04 17.06 25.26
CA ALA A 297 -19.46 18.43 25.48
C ALA A 297 -18.25 19.33 25.75
N PRO A 298 -18.19 20.56 25.19
CA PRO A 298 -17.08 21.46 25.44
C PRO A 298 -16.92 21.67 26.94
N SER A 299 -15.73 21.37 27.46
CA SER A 299 -15.41 21.58 28.87
C SER A 299 -15.60 23.07 29.15
N THR A 300 -16.63 23.42 29.92
CA THR A 300 -16.84 24.78 30.37
C THR A 300 -15.69 25.16 31.30
N SER A 301 -14.75 25.93 30.74
CA SER A 301 -13.74 26.66 31.48
C SER A 301 -14.42 27.42 32.62
N LYS A 302 -14.12 27.04 33.87
CA LYS A 302 -14.50 27.83 35.05
C LYS A 302 -13.69 29.13 35.02
N THR A 303 -14.34 30.20 34.60
CA THR A 303 -13.89 31.56 34.83
C THR A 303 -13.89 31.83 36.34
N LEU A 304 -12.71 31.80 36.96
CA LEU A 304 -12.49 32.35 38.29
C LEU A 304 -12.66 33.87 38.21
N ARG A 305 -13.84 34.36 38.64
CA ARG A 305 -14.03 35.77 38.98
C ARG A 305 -13.39 36.03 40.33
N SER A 306 -12.40 36.91 40.34
CA SER A 306 -11.91 37.60 41.53
C SER A 306 -13.06 38.31 42.25
N LYS A 307 -13.13 38.15 43.57
CA LYS A 307 -13.72 39.15 44.46
C LYS A 307 -12.77 39.36 45.64
N ASN A 308 -12.12 40.52 45.65
CA ASN A 308 -11.69 41.19 46.87
C ASN A 308 -12.95 41.71 47.61
N PRO A 309 -12.85 41.91 48.93
CA PRO A 309 -12.42 43.22 49.45
C PRO A 309 -11.03 43.19 50.07
#